data_AF-A0A9D7GJL7-F1
#
_entry.id   AF-A0A9D7GJL7-F1
#
_cell.length_a   1.000
_cell.length_b   1.000
_cell.length_c   1.000
_cell.angle_alpha   90.00
_cell.angle_beta   90.00
_cell.angle_gamma   90.00
#
_symmetry.space_group_name_H-M   'P 1'
#
loop_
_entity.id
_entity.type
_entity.pdbx_description
1 polymer ?
#
loop_
_entity_poly.entity_id
_entity_poly.type
_entity_poly.pdbx_seq_one_letter_code
_entity_poly.pdbx_strand_id
1 'polypeptide(L)'
;MNHNHYIVIMAGGVGSRFWPASTEKKPKQFLDILGIGKSLLRMTFERSIRLVPEKNILILTNERYKELVISQLPELPVTNILCEPSMNNTAPSIAYAALRLKALNPNSVFAVLPSDHVILKEDLYIHIMRQSFEFAEKNEILVTLGIQPTRPDTGYGYIKFKLNENPETGDIQPFKKVASFKEKPDENTAKKYLASGDYLWNAGMFIWSLKSILSAFELYAEDILKVLNTDSEVYGTVSEQEFINKVYPGTRIISIDFAIMENAENVYTIPADIGWSDLGTWNSLHAYLADDSNQVVIGSNVHLIECDHIIVRSDNPKTIVIKGLHDYIVVDEEDALLIYPKRDEQEIKQIVSSVLTNNS
;
A
#
# COMPACT_ATOMS: atom_id res chain seq x y z
N MET A 1 -12.92 17.79 -12.43
CA MET A 1 -12.79 16.51 -11.71
C MET A 1 -14.17 15.86 -11.65
N ASN A 2 -14.28 14.54 -11.85
CA ASN A 2 -15.55 13.81 -11.75
C ASN A 2 -15.95 13.70 -10.26
N HIS A 3 -17.17 14.10 -9.92
CA HIS A 3 -17.66 14.09 -8.54
C HIS A 3 -17.93 12.67 -8.01
N ASN A 4 -18.02 11.68 -8.91
CA ASN A 4 -18.22 10.28 -8.56
C ASN A 4 -16.91 9.54 -8.26
N HIS A 5 -15.74 10.15 -8.49
CA HIS A 5 -14.47 9.51 -8.21
C HIS A 5 -14.05 9.75 -6.76
N TYR A 6 -13.65 8.68 -6.08
CA TYR A 6 -13.14 8.70 -4.71
C TYR A 6 -11.81 7.97 -4.61
N ILE A 7 -11.05 8.30 -3.57
CA ILE A 7 -9.83 7.56 -3.22
C ILE A 7 -9.98 7.09 -1.78
N VAL A 8 -9.64 5.83 -1.55
CA VAL A 8 -9.57 5.21 -0.24
C VAL A 8 -8.11 4.84 0.01
N ILE A 9 -7.47 5.48 0.97
CA ILE A 9 -6.08 5.22 1.32
C ILE A 9 -6.05 4.29 2.55
N MET A 10 -5.37 3.14 2.44
CA MET A 10 -5.20 2.19 3.53
C MET A 10 -3.92 2.50 4.31
N ALA A 11 -4.09 2.88 5.58
CA ALA A 11 -3.05 3.32 6.50
C ALA A 11 -3.08 2.57 7.85
N GLY A 12 -3.52 1.30 7.84
CA GLY A 12 -3.61 0.45 9.03
C GLY A 12 -2.37 -0.43 9.30
N GLY A 13 -1.39 -0.46 8.40
CA GLY A 13 -0.20 -1.30 8.53
C GLY A 13 0.70 -0.89 9.71
N VAL A 14 1.29 -1.88 10.40
CA VAL A 14 2.25 -1.64 11.50
C VAL A 14 3.67 -1.38 10.97
N GLY A 15 4.04 -1.98 9.83
CA GLY A 15 5.29 -1.68 9.13
C GLY A 15 6.57 -1.96 9.94
N SER A 16 6.69 -3.11 10.62
CA SER A 16 7.74 -3.38 11.62
C SER A 16 9.16 -3.67 11.09
N ARG A 17 9.39 -3.69 9.77
CA ARG A 17 10.69 -4.07 9.18
C ARG A 17 11.72 -2.93 9.15
N PHE A 18 11.26 -1.69 9.33
CA PHE A 18 12.11 -0.51 9.42
C PHE A 18 12.47 -0.15 10.86
N TRP A 19 12.34 -1.08 11.81
CA TRP A 19 12.87 -0.82 13.15
C TRP A 19 14.37 -0.47 13.06
N PRO A 20 14.87 0.49 13.86
CA PRO A 20 14.19 1.25 14.92
C PRO A 20 13.34 2.44 14.43
N ALA A 21 13.43 2.80 13.15
CA ALA A 21 12.69 3.93 12.59
C ALA A 21 11.18 3.75 12.68
N SER A 22 10.69 2.54 12.39
CA SER A 22 9.29 2.19 12.56
C SER A 22 9.05 1.44 13.87
N THR A 23 7.96 1.81 14.53
CA THR A 23 7.49 1.17 15.77
C THR A 23 6.00 0.94 15.69
N GLU A 24 5.44 0.17 16.64
CA GLU A 24 3.98 0.03 16.76
C GLU A 24 3.27 1.36 17.00
N LYS A 25 3.95 2.34 17.60
CA LYS A 25 3.39 3.68 17.83
C LYS A 25 3.48 4.55 16.59
N LYS A 26 4.55 4.42 15.80
CA LYS A 26 4.79 5.18 14.57
C LYS A 26 5.17 4.23 13.42
N PRO A 27 4.16 3.66 12.74
CA PRO A 27 4.38 2.81 11.57
C PRO A 27 5.05 3.51 10.38
N LYS A 28 5.54 2.69 9.45
CA LYS A 28 6.27 3.10 8.22
C LYS A 28 5.59 4.22 7.43
N GLN A 29 4.26 4.17 7.26
CA GLN A 29 3.52 5.17 6.48
C GLN A 29 3.61 6.59 7.06
N PHE A 30 3.94 6.72 8.35
CA PHE A 30 4.11 8.00 9.03
C PHE A 30 5.57 8.47 9.09
N LEU A 31 6.49 7.74 8.47
CA LEU A 31 7.91 8.09 8.44
C LEU A 31 8.26 8.85 7.16
N ASP A 32 9.10 9.87 7.31
CA ASP A 32 9.90 10.43 6.22
C ASP A 32 11.07 9.51 5.93
N ILE A 33 10.76 8.34 5.36
CA ILE A 33 11.76 7.31 5.09
C ILE A 33 12.72 7.69 3.95
N LEU A 34 12.37 8.72 3.18
CA LEU A 34 13.17 9.21 2.06
C LEU A 34 14.04 10.42 2.43
N GLY A 35 13.83 11.03 3.60
CA GLY A 35 14.57 12.22 4.04
C GLY A 35 14.22 13.50 3.27
N ILE A 36 13.01 13.58 2.73
CA ILE A 36 12.56 14.70 1.87
C ILE A 36 11.57 15.64 2.59
N GLY A 37 11.40 15.48 3.90
CA GLY A 37 10.49 16.23 4.74
C GLY A 37 9.03 15.78 4.67
N LYS A 38 8.73 14.60 4.09
CA LYS A 38 7.35 14.11 3.90
C LYS A 38 7.22 12.63 4.24
N SER A 39 6.17 12.29 4.98
CA SER A 39 5.82 10.89 5.19
C SER A 39 5.26 10.24 3.92
N LEU A 40 5.32 8.92 3.83
CA LEU A 40 4.72 8.17 2.71
C LEU A 40 3.20 8.40 2.61
N LEU A 41 2.50 8.51 3.75
CA LEU A 41 1.08 8.87 3.79
C LEU A 41 0.86 10.25 3.18
N ARG A 42 1.68 11.25 3.58
CA ARG A 42 1.58 12.61 3.03
C ARG A 42 1.82 12.62 1.53
N MET A 43 2.84 11.93 1.04
CA MET A 43 3.10 11.80 -0.40
C MET A 43 1.92 11.16 -1.14
N THR A 44 1.33 10.11 -0.59
CA THR A 44 0.17 9.43 -1.18
C THR A 44 -1.06 10.35 -1.21
N PHE A 45 -1.29 11.13 -0.16
CA PHE A 45 -2.37 12.11 -0.10
C PHE A 45 -2.18 13.24 -1.13
N GLU A 46 -0.99 13.83 -1.22
CA GLU A 46 -0.68 14.89 -2.19
C GLU A 46 -0.84 14.42 -3.63
N ARG A 47 -0.49 13.16 -3.92
CA ARG A 47 -0.76 12.56 -5.23
C ARG A 47 -2.25 12.33 -5.46
N SER A 48 -3.01 11.98 -4.42
CA SER A 48 -4.45 11.72 -4.49
C SER A 48 -5.28 12.98 -4.77
N ILE A 49 -4.91 14.14 -4.21
CA ILE A 49 -5.62 15.42 -4.46
C ILE A 49 -5.50 15.91 -5.91
N ARG A 50 -4.55 15.37 -6.68
CA ARG A 50 -4.42 15.61 -8.14
C ARG A 50 -5.46 14.83 -8.96
N LEU A 51 -6.11 13.83 -8.37
CA LEU A 51 -7.12 12.96 -8.98
C LEU A 51 -8.54 13.35 -8.57
N VAL A 52 -8.76 13.61 -7.28
CA VAL A 52 -10.07 13.88 -6.68
C VAL A 52 -9.97 15.03 -5.67
N PRO A 53 -11.04 15.78 -5.39
CA PRO A 53 -11.02 16.77 -4.32
C PRO A 53 -10.80 16.10 -2.96
N GLU A 54 -10.21 16.81 -2.00
CA GLU A 54 -9.88 16.31 -0.65
C GLU A 54 -11.08 15.66 0.06
N LYS A 55 -12.27 16.24 -0.07
CA LYS A 55 -13.53 15.70 0.49
C LYS A 55 -13.93 14.32 -0.05
N ASN A 56 -13.37 13.90 -1.19
CA ASN A 56 -13.59 12.59 -1.80
C ASN A 56 -12.46 11.59 -1.47
N ILE A 57 -11.55 11.94 -0.57
CA ILE A 57 -10.52 11.05 -0.05
C ILE A 57 -10.98 10.51 1.30
N LEU A 58 -10.95 9.19 1.48
CA LEU A 58 -11.16 8.50 2.74
C LEU A 58 -9.84 7.84 3.19
N ILE A 59 -9.56 7.86 4.50
CA ILE A 59 -8.44 7.14 5.09
C ILE A 59 -8.99 6.00 5.92
N LEU A 60 -8.62 4.77 5.61
CA LEU A 60 -8.84 3.60 6.47
C LEU A 60 -7.61 3.42 7.35
N THR A 61 -7.78 3.43 8.66
CA THR A 61 -6.67 3.24 9.60
C THR A 61 -7.15 2.60 10.90
N ASN A 62 -6.22 2.09 11.71
CA ASN A 62 -6.57 1.65 13.06
C ASN A 62 -6.83 2.87 13.96
N GLU A 63 -7.78 2.76 14.89
CA GLU A 63 -8.14 3.85 15.81
C GLU A 63 -6.93 4.48 16.52
N ARG A 64 -5.90 3.68 16.83
CA ARG A 64 -4.69 4.14 17.51
C ARG A 64 -3.85 5.14 16.70
N TYR A 65 -4.02 5.16 15.38
CA TYR A 65 -3.27 6.03 14.47
C TYR A 65 -4.06 7.27 14.04
N LYS A 66 -5.30 7.44 14.51
CA LYS A 66 -6.18 8.54 14.12
C LYS A 66 -5.50 9.91 14.28
N GLU A 67 -4.89 10.16 15.43
CA GLU A 67 -4.21 11.43 15.70
C GLU A 67 -2.98 11.64 14.82
N LEU A 68 -2.25 10.57 14.46
CA LEU A 68 -1.15 10.66 13.50
C LEU A 68 -1.66 11.06 12.12
N VAL A 69 -2.76 10.47 11.66
CA VAL A 69 -3.39 10.84 10.38
C VAL A 69 -3.82 12.31 10.39
N ILE A 70 -4.49 12.78 11.45
CA ILE A 70 -4.91 14.19 11.60
C ILE A 70 -3.69 15.11 11.54
N SER A 71 -2.62 14.79 12.27
CA SER A 71 -1.41 15.62 12.30
C SER A 71 -0.69 15.71 10.94
N GLN A 72 -0.72 14.64 10.16
CA GLN A 72 -0.04 14.56 8.85
C GLN A 72 -0.89 15.17 7.72
N LEU A 73 -2.22 15.08 7.84
CA LEU A 73 -3.20 15.50 6.84
C LEU A 73 -4.22 16.50 7.43
N PRO A 74 -3.80 17.66 7.93
CA PRO A 74 -4.68 18.64 8.57
C PRO A 74 -5.79 19.18 7.64
N GLU A 75 -5.62 19.05 6.33
CA GLU A 75 -6.58 19.48 5.31
C GLU A 75 -7.74 18.48 5.12
N LEU A 76 -7.57 17.23 5.55
CA LEU A 76 -8.57 16.18 5.38
C LEU A 76 -9.72 16.33 6.40
N PRO A 77 -11.00 16.26 5.99
CA PRO A 77 -12.10 16.21 6.93
C PRO A 77 -11.97 15.03 7.91
N VAL A 78 -12.07 15.29 9.22
CA VAL A 78 -11.95 14.24 10.25
C VAL A 78 -12.99 13.12 10.06
N THR A 79 -14.17 13.44 9.51
CA THR A 79 -15.24 12.47 9.18
C THR A 79 -14.87 11.51 8.05
N ASN A 80 -13.77 11.75 7.34
CA ASN A 80 -13.24 10.89 6.28
C ASN A 80 -12.15 9.94 6.80
N ILE A 81 -11.79 10.02 8.08
CA ILE A 81 -10.86 9.10 8.74
C ILE A 81 -11.68 7.97 9.38
N LEU A 82 -11.77 6.85 8.68
CA LEU A 82 -12.49 5.66 9.09
C LEU A 82 -11.60 4.80 9.98
N CYS A 83 -11.95 4.72 11.27
CA CYS A 83 -11.15 4.03 12.28
C CYS A 83 -11.61 2.58 12.47
N GLU A 84 -10.70 1.65 12.25
CA GLU A 84 -10.89 0.22 12.45
C GLU A 84 -10.50 -0.16 13.90
N PRO A 85 -11.36 -0.87 14.65
CA PRO A 85 -11.09 -1.28 16.03
C PRO A 85 -10.12 -2.48 16.12
N SER A 86 -9.98 -3.27 15.04
CA SER A 86 -9.13 -4.46 14.99
C SER A 86 -8.47 -4.62 13.61
N MET A 87 -7.36 -5.36 13.55
CA MET A 87 -6.63 -5.60 12.30
C MET A 87 -7.18 -6.83 11.58
N ASN A 88 -8.20 -6.64 10.74
CA ASN A 88 -8.86 -7.74 10.04
C ASN A 88 -8.39 -7.91 8.57
N ASN A 89 -7.27 -7.27 8.22
CA ASN A 89 -6.68 -7.25 6.87
C ASN A 89 -7.57 -6.52 5.83
N THR A 90 -7.19 -6.50 4.55
CA THR A 90 -7.70 -5.51 3.60
C THR A 90 -9.14 -5.74 3.13
N ALA A 91 -9.69 -6.97 3.13
CA ALA A 91 -11.04 -7.18 2.62
C ALA A 91 -12.13 -6.55 3.52
N PRO A 92 -12.13 -6.74 4.85
CA PRO A 92 -13.05 -6.02 5.73
C PRO A 92 -12.89 -4.49 5.67
N SER A 93 -11.66 -3.97 5.55
CA SER A 93 -11.41 -2.53 5.46
C SER A 93 -12.07 -1.94 4.21
N ILE A 94 -11.89 -2.61 3.07
CA ILE A 94 -12.47 -2.20 1.79
C ILE A 94 -13.99 -2.34 1.81
N ALA A 95 -14.54 -3.40 2.41
CA ALA A 95 -15.99 -3.58 2.57
C ALA A 95 -16.60 -2.45 3.40
N TYR A 96 -15.95 -2.05 4.50
CA TYR A 96 -16.37 -0.91 5.30
C TYR A 96 -16.37 0.39 4.47
N ALA A 97 -15.27 0.70 3.77
CA ALA A 97 -15.22 1.87 2.91
C ALA A 97 -16.28 1.84 1.81
N ALA A 98 -16.56 0.68 1.21
CA ALA A 98 -17.61 0.52 0.20
C ALA A 98 -19.00 0.84 0.77
N LEU A 99 -19.34 0.33 1.96
CA LEU A 99 -20.64 0.62 2.61
C LEU A 99 -20.76 2.09 3.02
N ARG A 100 -19.67 2.70 3.51
CA ARG A 100 -19.60 4.13 3.76
C ARG A 100 -19.81 4.95 2.48
N LEU A 101 -19.14 4.58 1.39
CA LEU A 101 -19.31 5.24 0.08
C LEU A 101 -20.71 5.03 -0.49
N LYS A 102 -21.36 3.89 -0.24
CA LYS A 102 -22.75 3.64 -0.63
C LYS A 102 -23.72 4.65 -0.03
N ALA A 103 -23.54 4.98 1.26
CA ALA A 103 -24.34 6.00 1.93
C ALA A 103 -24.06 7.43 1.42
N LEU A 104 -22.81 7.72 1.04
CA LEU A 104 -22.41 9.05 0.56
C LEU A 104 -22.75 9.29 -0.92
N ASN A 105 -22.43 8.33 -1.79
CA ASN A 105 -22.66 8.38 -3.23
C ASN A 105 -22.78 6.95 -3.81
N PRO A 106 -24.00 6.47 -4.12
CA PRO A 106 -24.22 5.12 -4.63
C PRO A 106 -23.66 4.89 -6.06
N ASN A 107 -23.29 5.95 -6.77
CA ASN A 107 -22.67 5.88 -8.10
C ASN A 107 -21.14 6.03 -8.06
N SER A 108 -20.53 5.91 -6.87
CA SER A 108 -19.10 6.12 -6.70
C SER A 108 -18.27 5.08 -7.47
N VAL A 109 -17.16 5.55 -8.02
CA VAL A 109 -16.04 4.74 -8.52
C VAL A 109 -14.85 5.13 -7.67
N PHE A 110 -14.17 4.15 -7.08
CA PHE A 110 -13.10 4.46 -6.15
C PHE A 110 -11.86 3.64 -6.39
N ALA A 111 -10.72 4.26 -6.08
CA ALA A 111 -9.44 3.60 -6.02
C ALA A 111 -9.08 3.28 -4.57
N VAL A 112 -8.54 2.09 -4.32
CA VAL A 112 -7.91 1.71 -3.06
C VAL A 112 -6.40 1.78 -3.23
N LEU A 113 -5.74 2.59 -2.39
CA LEU A 113 -4.32 2.86 -2.46
C LEU A 113 -3.63 2.50 -1.13
N PRO A 114 -2.51 1.76 -1.16
CA PRO A 114 -1.64 1.65 0.01
C PRO A 114 -1.00 3.00 0.34
N SER A 115 -0.92 3.33 1.63
CA SER A 115 -0.32 4.59 2.10
C SER A 115 1.20 4.60 2.12
N ASP A 116 1.83 3.44 1.94
CA ASP A 116 3.23 3.19 2.25
C ASP A 116 4.07 2.81 1.01
N HIS A 117 3.59 3.14 -0.18
CA HIS A 117 4.28 2.93 -1.46
C HIS A 117 4.90 4.24 -1.97
N VAL A 118 5.98 4.11 -2.75
CA VAL A 118 6.59 5.21 -3.48
C VAL A 118 6.32 5.08 -4.97
N ILE A 119 6.09 6.23 -5.62
CA ILE A 119 5.81 6.34 -7.05
C ILE A 119 6.60 7.55 -7.58
N LEU A 120 7.57 7.31 -8.46
CA LEU A 120 8.45 8.37 -9.00
C LEU A 120 7.84 9.12 -10.17
N LYS A 121 7.21 8.40 -11.10
CA LYS A 121 6.66 8.96 -12.34
C LYS A 121 5.23 9.38 -12.10
N GLU A 122 5.03 10.37 -11.23
CA GLU A 122 3.68 10.73 -10.77
C GLU A 122 2.76 11.15 -11.90
N ASP A 123 3.24 11.90 -12.90
CA ASP A 123 2.40 12.33 -14.03
C ASP A 123 1.85 11.13 -14.82
N LEU A 124 2.69 10.11 -15.04
CA LEU A 124 2.28 8.87 -15.69
C LEU A 124 1.31 8.08 -14.81
N TYR A 125 1.56 8.02 -13.50
CA TYR A 125 0.61 7.43 -12.55
C TYR A 125 -0.76 8.12 -12.60
N ILE A 126 -0.80 9.45 -12.59
CA ILE A 126 -2.05 10.22 -12.67
C ILE A 126 -2.78 9.93 -13.98
N HIS A 127 -2.06 9.83 -15.10
CA HIS A 127 -2.64 9.44 -16.38
C HIS A 127 -3.27 8.04 -16.34
N ILE A 128 -2.53 7.05 -15.84
CA ILE A 128 -3.00 5.66 -15.71
C ILE A 128 -4.21 5.58 -14.77
N MET A 129 -4.19 6.26 -13.63
CA MET A 129 -5.31 6.27 -12.70
C MET A 129 -6.58 6.85 -13.33
N ARG A 130 -6.48 7.93 -14.10
CA ARG A 130 -7.63 8.50 -14.83
C ARG A 130 -8.21 7.51 -15.83
N GLN A 131 -7.37 6.83 -16.61
CA GLN A 131 -7.82 5.78 -17.52
C GLN A 131 -8.50 4.62 -16.76
N SER A 132 -7.93 4.20 -15.63
CA SER A 132 -8.49 3.12 -14.79
C SER A 132 -9.85 3.49 -14.22
N PHE A 133 -10.03 4.73 -13.76
CA PHE A 133 -11.34 5.22 -13.32
C PHE A 133 -12.36 5.17 -14.44
N GLU A 134 -12.05 5.71 -15.62
CA GLU A 134 -12.97 5.70 -16.76
C GLU A 134 -13.32 4.27 -17.22
N PHE A 135 -12.35 3.36 -17.19
CA PHE A 135 -12.55 1.97 -17.57
C PHE A 135 -13.44 1.23 -16.57
N ALA A 136 -13.22 1.43 -15.27
CA ALA A 136 -14.05 0.87 -14.20
C ALA A 136 -15.44 1.51 -14.10
N GLU A 137 -15.61 2.77 -14.51
CA GLU A 137 -16.92 3.45 -14.54
C GLU A 137 -17.80 2.91 -15.66
N LYS A 138 -17.22 2.65 -16.83
CA LYS A 138 -17.95 2.18 -18.02
C LYS A 138 -18.24 0.68 -18.01
N ASN A 139 -17.53 -0.10 -17.19
CA ASN A 139 -17.58 -1.56 -17.22
C ASN A 139 -17.74 -2.11 -15.80
N GLU A 140 -18.50 -3.20 -15.63
CA GLU A 140 -18.66 -3.86 -14.33
C GLU A 140 -17.47 -4.78 -14.01
N ILE A 141 -16.31 -4.19 -13.76
CA ILE A 141 -15.01 -4.88 -13.66
C ILE A 141 -14.22 -4.44 -12.42
N LEU A 142 -13.21 -5.23 -12.08
CA LEU A 142 -12.21 -4.93 -11.05
C LEU A 142 -10.86 -4.66 -11.72
N VAL A 143 -10.30 -3.47 -11.53
CA VAL A 143 -9.03 -3.06 -12.15
C VAL A 143 -7.91 -3.08 -11.11
N THR A 144 -6.73 -3.58 -11.49
CA THR A 144 -5.49 -3.49 -10.69
C THR A 144 -4.33 -2.92 -11.53
N LEU A 145 -3.31 -2.37 -10.88
CA LEU A 145 -2.08 -1.93 -11.55
C LEU A 145 -1.03 -3.04 -11.48
N GLY A 146 -0.50 -3.42 -12.64
CA GLY A 146 0.53 -4.44 -12.77
C GLY A 146 1.91 -3.82 -13.00
N ILE A 147 2.91 -4.19 -12.21
CA ILE A 147 4.29 -3.71 -12.38
C ILE A 147 5.14 -4.78 -13.04
N GLN A 148 5.99 -4.41 -13.99
CA GLN A 148 6.89 -5.36 -14.64
C GLN A 148 7.86 -5.96 -13.60
N PRO A 149 7.90 -7.30 -13.42
CA PRO A 149 8.84 -7.92 -12.52
C PRO A 149 10.27 -7.75 -13.03
N THR A 150 11.16 -7.31 -12.14
CA THR A 150 12.60 -7.19 -12.41
C THR A 150 13.44 -8.26 -11.71
N ARG A 151 12.82 -9.01 -10.78
CA ARG A 151 13.41 -10.10 -10.00
C ARG A 151 12.35 -11.13 -9.60
N PRO A 152 12.72 -12.34 -9.17
CA PRO A 152 11.78 -13.33 -8.67
C PRO A 152 11.45 -13.06 -7.19
N ASP A 153 10.60 -12.07 -6.93
CA ASP A 153 10.22 -11.68 -5.57
C ASP A 153 9.14 -12.61 -5.00
N THR A 154 9.33 -13.16 -3.80
CA THR A 154 8.35 -14.06 -3.16
C THR A 154 7.39 -13.33 -2.22
N GLY A 155 7.63 -12.02 -1.98
CA GLY A 155 6.81 -11.17 -1.13
C GLY A 155 5.61 -10.56 -1.83
N TYR A 156 5.58 -10.59 -3.18
CA TYR A 156 4.54 -9.97 -4.00
C TYR A 156 3.52 -10.96 -4.56
N GLY A 157 2.32 -10.45 -4.81
CA GLY A 157 1.35 -11.12 -5.67
C GLY A 157 1.75 -11.01 -7.14
N TYR A 158 1.43 -12.04 -7.93
CA TYR A 158 1.66 -12.11 -9.37
C TYR A 158 0.34 -12.19 -10.12
N ILE A 159 0.23 -11.37 -11.16
CA ILE A 159 -0.92 -11.25 -12.05
C ILE A 159 -0.54 -11.86 -13.39
N LYS A 160 -1.12 -13.02 -13.72
CA LYS A 160 -1.03 -13.55 -15.08
C LYS A 160 -2.04 -12.83 -15.95
N PHE A 161 -1.61 -12.22 -17.04
CA PHE A 161 -2.50 -11.51 -17.95
C PHE A 161 -2.65 -12.25 -19.28
N LYS A 162 -3.75 -12.00 -19.98
CA LYS A 162 -3.96 -12.44 -21.35
C LYS A 162 -3.54 -11.33 -22.30
N LEU A 163 -2.78 -11.67 -23.33
CA LEU A 163 -2.56 -10.79 -24.45
C LEU A 163 -3.89 -10.64 -25.19
N ASN A 164 -4.54 -9.50 -24.98
CA ASN A 164 -5.72 -9.12 -25.74
C ASN A 164 -5.24 -8.19 -26.87
N GLU A 165 -5.06 -8.74 -28.05
CA GLU A 165 -5.01 -7.98 -29.30
C GLU A 165 -6.47 -7.77 -29.75
N ASN A 166 -6.83 -6.55 -30.16
CA ASN A 166 -8.10 -6.36 -30.86
C ASN A 166 -7.95 -6.98 -32.27
N PRO A 167 -8.66 -8.07 -32.60
CA PRO A 167 -8.47 -8.76 -33.88
C PRO A 167 -8.83 -7.91 -35.09
N GLU A 168 -9.67 -6.89 -34.91
CA GLU A 168 -10.17 -6.04 -36.00
C GLU A 168 -9.31 -4.81 -36.27
N THR A 169 -8.55 -4.33 -35.28
CA THR A 169 -7.74 -3.09 -35.40
C THR A 169 -6.24 -3.33 -35.26
N GLY A 170 -5.82 -4.48 -34.71
CA GLY A 170 -4.44 -4.72 -34.33
C GLY A 170 -3.97 -3.91 -33.12
N ASP A 171 -4.85 -3.08 -32.53
CA ASP A 171 -4.50 -2.24 -31.40
C ASP A 171 -4.37 -3.05 -30.12
N ILE A 172 -3.24 -2.82 -29.44
CA ILE A 172 -2.96 -3.35 -28.11
C ILE A 172 -3.84 -2.56 -27.13
N GLN A 173 -4.93 -3.18 -26.65
CA GLN A 173 -5.75 -2.58 -25.59
C GLN A 173 -4.89 -2.34 -24.35
N PRO A 174 -4.97 -1.15 -23.71
CA PRO A 174 -4.13 -0.82 -22.55
C PRO A 174 -4.43 -1.72 -21.35
N PHE A 175 -5.70 -2.09 -21.17
CA PHE A 175 -6.15 -3.01 -20.14
C PHE A 175 -6.08 -4.46 -20.62
N LYS A 176 -5.42 -5.32 -19.83
CA LYS A 176 -5.30 -6.75 -20.08
C LYS A 176 -6.21 -7.54 -19.16
N LYS A 177 -6.95 -8.51 -19.70
CA LYS A 177 -7.76 -9.40 -18.85
C LYS A 177 -6.83 -10.28 -18.01
N VAL A 178 -7.10 -10.37 -16.71
CA VAL A 178 -6.34 -11.25 -15.82
C VAL A 178 -6.79 -12.69 -16.02
N ALA A 179 -5.83 -13.58 -16.27
CA ALA A 179 -6.05 -15.01 -16.39
C ALA A 179 -6.05 -15.70 -15.03
N SER A 180 -5.17 -15.26 -14.13
CA SER A 180 -5.10 -15.76 -12.76
C SER A 180 -4.32 -14.79 -11.89
N PHE A 181 -4.72 -14.71 -10.63
CA PHE A 181 -3.97 -14.03 -9.58
C PHE A 181 -3.33 -15.08 -8.67
N LYS A 182 -2.10 -14.85 -8.23
CA LYS A 182 -1.37 -15.74 -7.31
C LYS A 182 -0.60 -14.93 -6.28
N GLU A 183 -1.00 -15.00 -5.02
CA GLU A 183 -0.31 -14.30 -3.93
C GLU A 183 0.92 -15.09 -3.44
N LYS A 184 2.09 -14.41 -3.36
CA LYS A 184 3.32 -14.87 -2.69
C LYS A 184 3.78 -16.29 -3.08
N PRO A 185 4.19 -16.50 -4.36
CA PRO A 185 4.69 -17.79 -4.80
C PRO A 185 6.02 -18.15 -4.12
N ASP A 186 6.37 -19.45 -4.14
CA ASP A 186 7.72 -19.89 -3.80
C ASP A 186 8.77 -19.38 -4.81
N GLU A 187 10.04 -19.39 -4.41
CA GLU A 187 11.14 -18.84 -5.22
C GLU A 187 11.27 -19.48 -6.61
N ASN A 188 11.07 -20.80 -6.72
CA ASN A 188 11.17 -21.49 -8.01
C ASN A 188 10.01 -21.10 -8.93
N THR A 189 8.82 -20.93 -8.37
CA THR A 189 7.65 -20.44 -9.08
C THR A 189 7.83 -18.99 -9.52
N ALA A 190 8.35 -18.11 -8.66
CA ALA A 190 8.64 -16.71 -8.99
C ALA A 190 9.67 -16.59 -10.14
N LYS A 191 10.72 -17.43 -10.15
CA LYS A 191 11.70 -17.52 -11.25
C LYS A 191 11.04 -17.89 -12.58
N LYS A 192 10.10 -18.84 -12.56
CA LYS A 192 9.33 -19.22 -13.77
C LYS A 192 8.44 -18.09 -14.26
N TYR A 193 7.77 -17.37 -13.35
CA TYR A 193 6.93 -16.23 -13.70
C TYR A 193 7.73 -15.11 -14.35
N LEU A 194 8.87 -14.76 -13.77
CA LEU A 194 9.79 -13.78 -14.36
C LEU A 194 10.27 -14.21 -15.75
N ALA A 195 10.67 -15.48 -15.90
CA ALA A 195 11.20 -15.99 -17.16
C ALA A 195 10.15 -16.07 -18.28
N SER A 196 8.86 -16.23 -17.96
CA SER A 196 7.82 -16.32 -18.99
C SER A 196 7.44 -14.96 -19.57
N GLY A 197 7.55 -13.89 -18.79
CA GLY A 197 7.13 -12.54 -19.20
C GLY A 197 5.60 -12.32 -19.22
N ASP A 198 4.81 -13.35 -18.91
CA ASP A 198 3.33 -13.28 -18.91
C ASP A 198 2.73 -12.79 -17.58
N TYR A 199 3.59 -12.36 -16.67
CA TYR A 199 3.23 -11.99 -15.31
C TYR A 199 3.67 -10.58 -14.96
N LEU A 200 2.81 -9.90 -14.20
CA LEU A 200 3.08 -8.62 -13.55
C LEU A 200 3.05 -8.81 -12.04
N TRP A 201 3.76 -7.97 -11.28
CA TRP A 201 3.54 -7.84 -9.86
C TRP A 201 2.25 -7.08 -9.57
N ASN A 202 1.51 -7.51 -8.55
CA ASN A 202 0.39 -6.75 -8.01
C ASN A 202 0.90 -5.56 -7.19
N ALA A 203 0.58 -4.34 -7.61
CA ALA A 203 0.95 -3.13 -6.88
C ALA A 203 0.10 -2.89 -5.61
N GLY A 204 -0.87 -3.75 -5.33
CA GLY A 204 -1.82 -3.58 -4.21
C GLY A 204 -2.76 -2.37 -4.38
N MET A 205 -2.89 -1.87 -5.61
CA MET A 205 -3.75 -0.74 -5.97
C MET A 205 -4.90 -1.24 -6.82
N PHE A 206 -6.13 -0.90 -6.41
CA PHE A 206 -7.33 -1.40 -7.07
C PHE A 206 -8.29 -0.28 -7.42
N ILE A 207 -9.04 -0.42 -8.51
CA ILE A 207 -10.01 0.57 -8.98
C ILE A 207 -11.27 -0.16 -9.46
N TRP A 208 -12.43 0.27 -8.99
CA TRP A 208 -13.71 -0.34 -9.33
C TRP A 208 -14.88 0.62 -9.09
N SER A 209 -16.01 0.34 -9.74
CA SER A 209 -17.28 0.93 -9.34
C SER A 209 -17.76 0.33 -8.02
N LEU A 210 -18.52 1.09 -7.23
CA LEU A 210 -19.15 0.62 -6.01
C LEU A 210 -20.02 -0.62 -6.27
N LYS A 211 -20.78 -0.59 -7.38
CA LYS A 211 -21.60 -1.72 -7.82
C LYS A 211 -20.75 -2.98 -8.01
N SER A 212 -19.66 -2.88 -8.76
CA SER A 212 -18.79 -4.04 -9.07
C SER A 212 -18.19 -4.66 -7.82
N ILE A 213 -17.67 -3.85 -6.89
CA ILE A 213 -17.03 -4.40 -5.70
C ILE A 213 -18.06 -4.97 -4.72
N LEU A 214 -19.23 -4.35 -4.54
CA LEU A 214 -20.27 -4.91 -3.68
C LEU A 214 -20.81 -6.24 -4.23
N SER A 215 -21.04 -6.34 -5.54
CA SER A 215 -21.43 -7.61 -6.17
C SER A 215 -20.34 -8.68 -6.04
N ALA A 216 -19.06 -8.31 -6.11
CA ALA A 216 -17.97 -9.24 -5.87
C ALA A 216 -17.93 -9.72 -4.41
N PHE A 217 -18.17 -8.85 -3.44
CA PHE A 217 -18.31 -9.25 -2.04
C PHE A 217 -19.51 -10.18 -1.84
N GLU A 218 -20.68 -9.88 -2.41
CA GLU A 218 -21.86 -10.75 -2.34
C GLU A 218 -21.58 -12.16 -2.87
N LEU A 219 -20.77 -12.27 -3.92
CA LEU A 219 -20.46 -13.56 -4.55
C LEU A 219 -19.35 -14.35 -3.82
N TYR A 220 -18.29 -13.68 -3.37
CA TYR A 220 -17.07 -14.36 -2.91
C TYR A 220 -16.79 -14.21 -1.40
N ALA A 221 -17.39 -13.23 -0.74
CA ALA A 221 -17.13 -12.90 0.66
C ALA A 221 -18.36 -12.32 1.38
N GLU A 222 -19.53 -12.93 1.14
CA GLU A 222 -20.83 -12.50 1.67
C GLU A 222 -20.82 -12.47 3.21
N ASP A 223 -20.01 -13.31 3.84
CA ASP A 223 -19.81 -13.37 5.28
C ASP A 223 -19.36 -12.02 5.87
N ILE A 224 -18.50 -11.29 5.16
CA ILE A 224 -18.01 -9.97 5.58
C ILE A 224 -19.14 -8.94 5.50
N LEU A 225 -19.88 -8.90 4.39
CA LEU A 225 -21.01 -7.97 4.23
C LEU A 225 -22.12 -8.26 5.23
N LYS A 226 -22.41 -9.53 5.52
CA LYS A 226 -23.43 -9.90 6.52
C LYS A 226 -23.15 -9.33 7.90
N VAL A 227 -21.87 -9.27 8.30
CA VAL A 227 -21.46 -8.68 9.59
C VAL A 227 -21.58 -7.15 9.54
N LEU A 228 -21.02 -6.52 8.51
CA LEU A 228 -20.92 -5.07 8.41
C LEU A 228 -22.27 -4.42 8.06
N ASN A 229 -23.14 -5.08 7.31
CA ASN A 229 -24.39 -4.51 6.82
C ASN A 229 -25.62 -4.92 7.66
N THR A 230 -25.43 -5.25 8.94
CA THR A 230 -26.55 -5.57 9.86
C THR A 230 -27.44 -4.36 10.16
N ASP A 231 -26.89 -3.16 10.08
CA ASP A 231 -27.61 -1.88 10.12
C ASP A 231 -27.05 -0.97 9.02
N SER A 232 -27.71 -0.91 7.87
CA SER A 232 -27.18 -0.18 6.70
C SER A 232 -27.42 1.34 6.79
N GLU A 233 -28.31 1.81 7.65
CA GLU A 233 -28.66 3.23 7.77
C GLU A 233 -27.67 3.99 8.66
N VAL A 234 -26.84 3.27 9.42
CA VAL A 234 -25.88 3.88 10.36
C VAL A 234 -24.70 4.56 9.65
N TYR A 235 -24.32 4.09 8.46
CA TYR A 235 -23.26 4.67 7.65
C TYR A 235 -23.65 6.09 7.23
N GLY A 236 -22.83 7.08 7.54
CA GLY A 236 -23.22 8.50 7.33
C GLY A 236 -23.35 9.28 8.63
N THR A 237 -23.63 8.58 9.73
CA THR A 237 -24.21 9.17 10.92
C THR A 237 -23.22 9.24 12.07
N VAL A 238 -23.61 9.95 13.14
CA VAL A 238 -22.84 10.00 14.39
C VAL A 238 -22.70 8.63 15.09
N SER A 239 -23.58 7.68 14.77
CA SER A 239 -23.61 6.33 15.36
C SER A 239 -22.71 5.33 14.63
N GLU A 240 -22.12 5.72 13.50
CA GLU A 240 -21.34 4.81 12.64
C GLU A 240 -20.14 4.19 13.38
N GLN A 241 -19.37 5.00 14.11
CA GLN A 241 -18.18 4.48 14.80
C GLN A 241 -18.54 3.51 15.92
N GLU A 242 -19.61 3.77 16.68
CA GLU A 242 -20.09 2.86 17.73
C GLU A 242 -20.52 1.51 17.14
N PHE A 243 -21.24 1.55 16.03
CA PHE A 243 -21.63 0.35 15.29
C PHE A 243 -20.41 -0.43 14.79
N ILE A 244 -19.45 0.22 14.14
CA ILE A 244 -18.23 -0.41 13.62
C ILE A 244 -17.40 -1.03 14.74
N ASN A 245 -17.24 -0.33 15.87
CA ASN A 245 -16.54 -0.87 17.05
C ASN A 245 -17.15 -2.19 17.54
N LYS A 246 -18.48 -2.32 17.42
CA LYS A 246 -19.22 -3.52 17.84
C LYS A 246 -19.11 -4.67 16.84
N VAL A 247 -19.31 -4.41 15.54
CA VAL A 247 -19.47 -5.49 14.55
C VAL A 247 -18.18 -5.86 13.84
N TYR A 248 -17.29 -4.90 13.59
CA TYR A 248 -16.09 -5.10 12.78
C TYR A 248 -15.17 -6.21 13.30
N PRO A 249 -14.93 -6.38 14.62
CA PRO A 249 -14.13 -7.50 15.12
C PRO A 249 -14.66 -8.89 14.75
N GLY A 250 -15.94 -9.00 14.40
CA GLY A 250 -16.57 -10.25 13.97
C GLY A 250 -16.34 -10.61 12.50
N THR A 251 -15.72 -9.74 11.69
CA THR A 251 -15.42 -10.07 10.29
C THR A 251 -14.26 -11.04 10.17
N ARG A 252 -14.29 -11.93 9.17
CA ARG A 252 -13.16 -12.80 8.83
C ARG A 252 -11.89 -12.00 8.55
N ILE A 253 -10.76 -12.46 9.09
CA ILE A 253 -9.42 -11.87 8.84
C ILE A 253 -8.89 -12.38 7.50
N ILE A 254 -8.98 -11.57 6.44
CA ILE A 254 -8.59 -11.99 5.07
C ILE A 254 -8.25 -10.78 4.19
N SER A 255 -7.27 -10.92 3.29
CA SER A 255 -6.95 -9.87 2.31
C SER A 255 -7.95 -9.87 1.16
N ILE A 256 -8.08 -8.73 0.50
CA ILE A 256 -8.90 -8.58 -0.71
C ILE A 256 -8.42 -9.47 -1.85
N ASP A 257 -7.10 -9.72 -1.91
CA ASP A 257 -6.48 -10.57 -2.91
C ASP A 257 -7.04 -12.00 -2.81
N PHE A 258 -7.06 -12.58 -1.62
CA PHE A 258 -7.62 -13.92 -1.38
C PHE A 258 -9.15 -13.94 -1.40
N ALA A 259 -9.80 -12.93 -0.81
CA ALA A 259 -11.25 -12.91 -0.68
C ALA A 259 -11.95 -12.76 -2.04
N ILE A 260 -11.36 -11.98 -2.96
CA ILE A 260 -12.01 -11.61 -4.22
C ILE A 260 -11.08 -11.80 -5.42
N MET A 261 -9.89 -11.20 -5.43
CA MET A 261 -9.09 -11.08 -6.67
C MET A 261 -8.63 -12.42 -7.25
N GLU A 262 -8.37 -13.43 -6.42
CA GLU A 262 -8.02 -14.79 -6.89
C GLU A 262 -9.17 -15.55 -7.53
N ASN A 263 -10.42 -15.17 -7.23
CA ASN A 263 -11.63 -15.91 -7.66
C ASN A 263 -12.47 -15.14 -8.69
N ALA A 264 -12.33 -13.83 -8.76
CA ALA A 264 -13.12 -12.97 -9.65
C ALA A 264 -12.75 -13.16 -11.13
N GLU A 265 -13.76 -13.32 -12.00
CA GLU A 265 -13.55 -13.55 -13.44
C GLU A 265 -13.47 -12.25 -14.28
N ASN A 266 -13.91 -11.13 -13.70
CA ASN A 266 -13.99 -9.81 -14.33
C ASN A 266 -12.82 -8.89 -13.92
N VAL A 267 -11.65 -9.46 -13.66
CA VAL A 267 -10.44 -8.72 -13.28
C VAL A 267 -9.63 -8.30 -14.51
N TYR A 268 -9.19 -7.05 -14.53
CA TYR A 268 -8.31 -6.47 -15.53
C TYR A 268 -7.11 -5.80 -14.88
N THR A 269 -5.99 -5.77 -15.58
CA THR A 269 -4.78 -5.07 -15.15
C THR A 269 -4.30 -4.10 -16.21
N ILE A 270 -3.72 -2.98 -15.79
CA ILE A 270 -2.97 -2.08 -16.65
C ILE A 270 -1.48 -2.16 -16.27
N PRO A 271 -0.60 -2.58 -17.21
CA PRO A 271 0.84 -2.50 -16.99
C PRO A 271 1.28 -1.06 -16.74
N ALA A 272 2.04 -0.82 -15.68
CA ALA A 272 2.40 0.51 -15.22
C ALA A 272 3.90 0.62 -14.89
N ASP A 273 4.67 1.28 -15.75
CA ASP A 273 6.05 1.68 -15.44
C ASP A 273 6.07 3.06 -14.78
N ILE A 274 5.62 3.11 -13.53
CA ILE A 274 5.45 4.34 -12.76
C ILE A 274 6.60 4.63 -11.78
N GLY A 275 7.69 3.85 -11.85
CA GLY A 275 8.76 3.88 -10.87
C GLY A 275 8.25 3.55 -9.46
N TRP A 276 7.44 2.49 -9.37
CA TRP A 276 6.82 2.01 -8.14
C TRP A 276 7.81 1.22 -7.28
N SER A 277 7.70 1.39 -5.97
CA SER A 277 8.30 0.51 -4.97
C SER A 277 7.39 0.44 -3.74
N ASP A 278 7.22 -0.75 -3.17
CA ASP A 278 6.51 -0.92 -1.91
C ASP A 278 7.38 -0.51 -0.70
N LEU A 279 8.67 -0.27 -0.90
CA LEU A 279 9.67 -0.11 0.17
C LEU A 279 9.46 -1.10 1.32
N GLY A 280 9.49 -2.40 1.02
CA GLY A 280 9.25 -3.44 2.01
C GLY A 280 10.40 -3.63 3.02
N THR A 281 11.62 -3.24 2.67
CA THR A 281 12.85 -3.51 3.46
C THR A 281 13.91 -2.42 3.30
N TRP A 282 14.95 -2.44 4.16
CA TRP A 282 16.09 -1.52 4.06
C TRP A 282 16.87 -1.74 2.76
N ASN A 283 17.02 -2.97 2.28
CA ASN A 283 17.62 -3.26 0.98
C ASN A 283 16.78 -2.68 -0.18
N SER A 284 15.45 -2.72 -0.06
CA SER A 284 14.56 -2.10 -1.05
C SER A 284 14.73 -0.58 -1.09
N LEU A 285 14.92 0.04 0.08
CA LEU A 285 15.24 1.47 0.19
C LEU A 285 16.62 1.80 -0.36
N HIS A 286 17.63 0.96 -0.08
CA HIS A 286 18.98 1.10 -0.63
C HIS A 286 18.98 1.05 -2.16
N ALA A 287 18.36 0.02 -2.75
CA ALA A 287 18.24 -0.11 -4.20
C ALA A 287 17.49 1.07 -4.85
N TYR A 288 16.69 1.79 -4.07
CA TYR A 288 15.86 2.90 -4.52
C TYR A 288 16.55 4.27 -4.38
N LEU A 289 17.37 4.48 -3.35
CA LEU A 289 18.01 5.77 -3.04
C LEU A 289 19.52 5.81 -3.28
N ALA A 290 20.17 4.67 -3.53
CA ALA A 290 21.62 4.61 -3.64
C ALA A 290 22.14 5.61 -4.68
N ASP A 291 23.16 6.36 -4.28
CA ASP A 291 23.90 7.25 -5.17
C ASP A 291 24.92 6.48 -6.03
N ASP A 292 25.71 7.21 -6.81
CA ASP A 292 26.76 6.64 -7.66
C ASP A 292 27.86 5.91 -6.88
N SER A 293 27.94 6.13 -5.56
CA SER A 293 28.87 5.44 -4.65
C SER A 293 28.23 4.24 -3.95
N ASN A 294 27.03 3.83 -4.36
CA ASN A 294 26.20 2.80 -3.70
C ASN A 294 25.92 3.10 -2.22
N GLN A 295 25.80 4.37 -1.84
CA GLN A 295 25.52 4.78 -0.47
C GLN A 295 24.14 5.41 -0.40
N VAL A 296 23.46 5.19 0.73
CA VAL A 296 22.25 5.96 1.10
C VAL A 296 22.52 6.67 2.41
N VAL A 297 22.42 8.00 2.39
CA VAL A 297 22.59 8.84 3.58
C VAL A 297 21.33 9.69 3.75
N ILE A 298 20.60 9.42 4.83
CA ILE A 298 19.43 10.19 5.24
C ILE A 298 19.76 10.84 6.59
N GLY A 299 19.94 12.15 6.57
CA GLY A 299 20.38 12.93 7.73
C GLY A 299 21.52 13.89 7.37
N SER A 300 21.71 14.94 8.17
CA SER A 300 22.58 16.06 7.79
C SER A 300 24.02 15.99 8.31
N ASN A 301 24.34 15.06 9.23
CA ASN A 301 25.63 15.05 9.93
C ASN A 301 26.29 13.67 9.95
N VAL A 302 26.31 13.02 8.79
CA VAL A 302 26.89 11.70 8.56
C VAL A 302 28.13 11.83 7.67
N HIS A 303 29.25 11.27 8.13
CA HIS A 303 30.53 11.28 7.43
C HIS A 303 30.97 9.83 7.16
N LEU A 304 31.00 9.45 5.89
CA LEU A 304 31.41 8.11 5.45
C LEU A 304 32.81 8.15 4.86
N ILE A 305 33.69 7.28 5.34
CA ILE A 305 35.08 7.18 4.91
C ILE A 305 35.33 5.75 4.46
N GLU A 306 35.70 5.53 3.20
CA GLU A 306 35.98 4.17 2.68
C GLU A 306 34.82 3.18 2.94
N CYS A 307 33.55 3.63 2.82
CA CYS A 307 32.36 2.78 2.97
C CYS A 307 31.73 2.50 1.60
N ASP A 308 31.00 1.40 1.47
CA ASP A 308 30.33 1.01 0.22
C ASP A 308 29.11 0.12 0.52
N HIS A 309 28.11 0.11 -0.36
CA HIS A 309 26.88 -0.68 -0.20
C HIS A 309 26.17 -0.47 1.16
N ILE A 310 26.26 0.72 1.74
CA ILE A 310 25.76 1.03 3.08
C ILE A 310 24.49 1.88 3.02
N ILE A 311 23.60 1.71 4.00
CA ILE A 311 22.52 2.65 4.28
C ILE A 311 22.69 3.24 5.68
N VAL A 312 22.70 4.55 5.78
CA VAL A 312 22.79 5.29 7.03
C VAL A 312 21.61 6.24 7.15
N ARG A 313 20.82 6.10 8.20
CA ARG A 313 19.75 7.03 8.53
C ARG A 313 19.90 7.54 9.96
N SER A 314 19.82 8.86 10.15
CA SER A 314 19.78 9.49 11.47
C SER A 314 18.96 10.77 11.41
N ASP A 315 17.95 10.85 12.27
CA ASP A 315 17.18 12.07 12.51
C ASP A 315 17.74 12.87 13.71
N ASN A 316 18.83 12.39 14.33
CA ASN A 316 19.44 13.00 15.51
C ASN A 316 20.45 14.11 15.11
N PRO A 317 20.63 15.15 15.95
CA PRO A 317 21.57 16.24 15.66
C PRO A 317 23.05 15.84 15.80
N LYS A 318 23.35 14.61 16.23
CA LYS A 318 24.72 14.18 16.54
C LYS A 318 25.54 13.90 15.28
N THR A 319 26.86 14.05 15.40
CA THR A 319 27.80 13.70 14.32
C THR A 319 28.03 12.19 14.29
N ILE A 320 27.83 11.57 13.14
CA ILE A 320 28.11 10.16 12.88
C ILE A 320 29.30 10.06 11.93
N VAL A 321 30.35 9.33 12.34
CA VAL A 321 31.52 9.06 11.51
C VAL A 321 31.70 7.56 11.39
N ILE A 322 31.67 7.03 10.17
CA ILE A 322 31.80 5.60 9.89
C ILE A 322 32.95 5.42 8.90
N LYS A 323 33.89 4.52 9.24
CA LYS A 323 35.03 4.18 8.39
C LYS A 323 35.08 2.69 8.08
N GLY A 324 35.25 2.33 6.81
CA GLY A 324 35.55 0.94 6.38
C GLY A 324 34.38 -0.03 6.50
N LEU A 325 33.14 0.46 6.58
CA LEU A 325 31.96 -0.39 6.76
C LEU A 325 31.30 -0.66 5.40
N HIS A 326 31.08 -1.94 5.09
CA HIS A 326 30.53 -2.40 3.82
C HIS A 326 29.37 -3.36 4.03
N ASP A 327 28.29 -3.21 3.25
CA ASP A 327 27.09 -4.07 3.34
C ASP A 327 26.34 -4.00 4.68
N TYR A 328 26.27 -2.81 5.29
CA TYR A 328 25.55 -2.59 6.55
C TYR A 328 24.38 -1.62 6.44
N ILE A 329 23.47 -1.78 7.39
CA ILE A 329 22.38 -0.88 7.74
C ILE A 329 22.78 -0.20 9.05
N VAL A 330 22.83 1.12 9.07
CA VAL A 330 23.06 1.93 10.27
C VAL A 330 21.88 2.87 10.45
N VAL A 331 21.07 2.65 11.47
CA VAL A 331 19.86 3.44 11.72
C VAL A 331 19.91 3.94 13.14
N ASP A 332 19.94 5.24 13.27
CA ASP A 332 20.11 5.95 14.51
C ASP A 332 18.84 6.74 14.85
N GLU A 333 18.13 6.26 15.86
CA GLU A 333 16.94 6.86 16.44
C GLU A 333 17.22 7.39 17.85
N GLU A 334 16.32 8.19 18.40
CA GLU A 334 16.46 8.76 19.76
C GLU A 334 16.68 7.67 20.82
N ASP A 335 15.90 6.58 20.75
CA ASP A 335 15.89 5.51 21.75
C ASP A 335 16.71 4.27 21.36
N ALA A 336 17.20 4.19 20.12
CA ALA A 336 17.83 2.97 19.62
C ALA A 336 18.82 3.24 18.47
N LEU A 337 19.93 2.50 18.49
CA LEU A 337 20.88 2.42 17.39
C LEU A 337 20.90 0.98 16.86
N LEU A 338 20.61 0.83 15.56
CA LEU A 338 20.73 -0.43 14.85
C LEU A 338 21.95 -0.37 13.92
N ILE A 339 22.85 -1.34 14.06
CA ILE A 339 23.94 -1.60 13.13
C ILE A 339 23.80 -3.06 12.72
N TYR A 340 23.40 -3.32 11.49
CA TYR A 340 22.99 -4.66 11.05
C TYR A 340 23.51 -5.02 9.66
N PRO A 341 23.99 -6.25 9.42
CA PRO A 341 24.35 -6.68 8.06
C PRO A 341 23.13 -6.67 7.13
N LYS A 342 23.28 -6.12 5.92
CA LYS A 342 22.20 -6.04 4.91
C LYS A 342 21.64 -7.40 4.51
N ARG A 343 22.53 -8.41 4.42
CA ARG A 343 22.15 -9.79 4.04
C ARG A 343 21.18 -10.44 5.04
N ASP A 344 21.20 -9.98 6.29
CA ASP A 344 20.45 -10.58 7.39
C ASP A 344 19.19 -9.75 7.73
N GLU A 345 18.85 -8.72 6.94
CA GLU A 345 17.80 -7.73 7.26
C GLU A 345 16.42 -8.31 7.64
N GLN A 346 16.08 -9.49 7.14
CA GLN A 346 14.79 -10.15 7.42
C GLN A 346 14.67 -10.55 8.90
N GLU A 347 15.81 -10.76 9.57
CA GLU A 347 15.89 -11.13 10.98
C GLU A 347 15.56 -9.97 11.93
N ILE A 348 15.67 -8.71 11.47
CA ILE A 348 15.40 -7.51 12.29
C ILE A 348 14.05 -7.62 12.98
N LYS A 349 13.01 -8.06 12.26
CA LYS A 349 11.66 -8.23 12.83
C LYS A 349 11.65 -9.20 14.01
N GLN A 350 12.41 -10.29 13.93
CA GLN A 350 12.47 -11.32 14.97
C GLN A 350 13.22 -10.82 16.21
N ILE A 351 14.32 -10.10 16.00
CA ILE A 351 15.16 -9.54 17.05
C ILE A 351 14.40 -8.48 17.85
N VAL A 352 13.63 -7.62 17.19
CA VAL A 352 12.84 -6.57 17.88
C VAL A 352 11.88 -7.19 18.89
N SER A 353 11.21 -8.29 18.52
CA SER A 353 10.35 -9.03 19.43
C SER A 353 11.10 -9.58 20.65
N SER A 354 12.34 -10.06 20.51
CA SER A 354 13.10 -10.60 21.64
C SER A 354 13.70 -9.51 22.54
N VAL A 355 14.22 -8.42 21.96
CA VAL A 355 14.87 -7.33 22.70
C VAL A 355 13.85 -6.50 23.50
N LEU A 356 12.68 -6.21 22.94
CA LEU A 356 11.64 -5.45 23.64
C LEU A 356 10.99 -6.25 24.79
N THR A 357 10.92 -7.57 24.68
CA THR A 357 10.36 -8.45 25.73
C THR A 357 11.27 -8.50 26.97
N ASN A 358 12.59 -8.37 26.79
CA ASN A 358 13.55 -8.46 27.90
C ASN A 358 13.72 -7.16 28.71
N ASN A 359 13.16 -6.04 28.24
CA ASN A 359 13.20 -4.74 28.91
C ASN A 359 11.83 -4.34 29.51
N SER A 360 10.88 -5.27 29.60
CA SER A 360 9.53 -5.06 30.16
C SER A 360 9.40 -5.57 31.59
#